data_AF-A0A3B9F0M8-F1
#
_entry.id   AF-A0A3B9F0M8-F1
#
_cell.length_a   1.000
_cell.length_b   1.000
_cell.length_c   1.000
_cell.angle_alpha   90.00
_cell.angle_beta   90.00
_cell.angle_gamma   90.00
#
_symmetry.space_group_name_H-M   'P 1'
#
loop_
_entity.id
_entity.type
_entity.pdbx_description
1 polymer ?
#
loop_
_entity_poly.entity_id
_entity_poly.type
_entity_poly.pdbx_seq_one_letter_code
_entity_poly.pdbx_strand_id
1 'polypeptide(L)'
;MDKACLVFNQDGEDGYQVLAVDNLNKGEEAKYWFDDFLKVKPRSTEYLKTSSILSLTKNFIEKDLDSEKPLERQDSIDLLNRSLNYFKESEAFDYDDFNEQVFQDEGTIDRFKSYAEENDRDNLQFHESFNIAPEAVKKKSRIFKSVLKLDKNFHVYIHGNREMIEKGTDDGGRKYYKLFYEEEN
;
A
#
# COMPACT_ATOMS: atom_id res chain seq x y z
N MET A 1 -11.72 32.19 -4.27
CA MET A 1 -12.85 31.35 -3.81
C MET A 1 -12.25 30.41 -2.80
N ASP A 2 -12.66 30.56 -1.55
CA ASP A 2 -11.86 30.07 -0.42
C ASP A 2 -12.38 28.74 0.11
N LYS A 3 -13.70 28.58 0.15
CA LYS A 3 -14.41 27.31 0.34
C LYS A 3 -15.55 27.26 -0.69
N ALA A 4 -15.74 26.12 -1.32
CA ALA A 4 -16.85 25.91 -2.25
C ALA A 4 -17.21 24.43 -2.31
N CYS A 5 -18.48 24.16 -2.63
CA CYS A 5 -18.91 22.82 -3.02
C CYS A 5 -19.81 22.89 -4.26
N LEU A 6 -19.67 21.91 -5.14
CA LEU A 6 -20.54 21.68 -6.28
C LEU A 6 -21.17 20.31 -6.10
N VAL A 7 -22.50 20.28 -6.01
CA VAL A 7 -23.28 19.06 -5.89
C VAL A 7 -23.81 18.68 -7.27
N PHE A 8 -23.52 17.46 -7.71
CA PHE A 8 -24.07 16.91 -8.93
C PHE A 8 -25.39 16.22 -8.60
N ASN A 9 -26.47 16.64 -9.25
CA ASN A 9 -27.80 16.07 -9.07
C ASN A 9 -27.94 14.74 -9.84
N GLN A 10 -27.13 13.76 -9.46
CA GLN A 10 -27.04 12.41 -10.01
C GLN A 10 -26.87 11.43 -8.83
N ASP A 11 -27.17 10.15 -9.06
CA ASP A 11 -26.97 9.07 -8.08
C ASP A 11 -27.67 9.32 -6.72
N GLY A 12 -28.87 9.93 -6.73
CA GLY A 12 -29.55 10.37 -5.51
C GLY A 12 -29.88 9.27 -4.50
N GLU A 13 -30.03 8.02 -4.95
CA GLU A 13 -30.25 6.87 -4.07
C GLU A 13 -28.96 6.42 -3.35
N ASP A 14 -27.79 6.60 -3.99
CA ASP A 14 -26.46 6.24 -3.44
C ASP A 14 -25.76 7.40 -2.72
N GLY A 15 -26.40 8.58 -2.75
CA GLY A 15 -25.86 9.85 -2.28
C GLY A 15 -25.28 10.70 -3.42
N TYR A 16 -25.60 11.99 -3.41
CA TYR A 16 -25.13 12.92 -4.42
C TYR A 16 -23.61 13.02 -4.45
N GLN A 17 -23.04 13.12 -5.65
CA GLN A 17 -21.63 13.42 -5.79
C GLN A 17 -21.34 14.88 -5.46
N VAL A 18 -20.24 15.13 -4.75
CA VAL A 18 -19.84 16.48 -4.35
C VAL A 18 -18.37 16.70 -4.71
N LEU A 19 -18.09 17.79 -5.41
CA LEU A 19 -16.74 18.35 -5.49
C LEU A 19 -16.64 19.48 -4.48
N ALA A 20 -15.79 19.33 -3.47
CA ALA A 20 -15.59 20.33 -2.44
C ALA A 20 -14.13 20.76 -2.35
N VAL A 21 -13.90 22.05 -2.10
CA VAL A 21 -12.57 22.64 -1.94
C VAL A 21 -12.51 23.50 -0.69
N ASP A 22 -11.35 23.50 -0.04
CA ASP A 22 -10.96 24.46 0.99
C ASP A 22 -9.52 24.90 0.71
N ASN A 23 -9.34 26.14 0.26
CA ASN A 23 -8.05 26.71 -0.12
C ASN A 23 -7.39 27.48 1.03
N LEU A 24 -8.10 27.71 2.15
CA LEU A 24 -7.60 28.50 3.28
C LEU A 24 -7.03 27.60 4.38
N ASN A 25 -7.72 26.51 4.71
CA ASN A 25 -7.42 25.73 5.90
C ASN A 25 -6.51 24.54 5.56
N LYS A 26 -5.55 24.25 6.44
CA LYS A 26 -4.73 23.02 6.41
C LYS A 26 -4.86 22.31 7.74
N GLY A 27 -4.86 20.97 7.75
CA GLY A 27 -4.93 20.19 8.98
C GLY A 27 -6.35 20.13 9.56
N GLU A 28 -6.51 20.32 10.88
CA GLU A 28 -7.78 20.11 11.58
C GLU A 28 -8.89 21.08 11.17
N GLU A 29 -8.57 22.33 10.82
CA GLU A 29 -9.57 23.29 10.35
C GLU A 29 -10.18 22.94 8.98
N ALA A 30 -9.51 22.07 8.20
CA ALA A 30 -10.09 21.52 6.98
C ALA A 30 -11.13 20.42 7.29
N LYS A 31 -10.95 19.67 8.40
CA LYS A 31 -11.90 18.63 8.80
C LYS A 31 -13.28 19.18 9.08
N TYR A 32 -13.39 20.34 9.74
CA TYR A 32 -14.70 20.96 10.00
C TYR A 32 -15.50 21.17 8.71
N TRP A 33 -14.86 21.61 7.63
CA TRP A 33 -15.56 21.86 6.36
C TRP A 33 -16.11 20.57 5.74
N PHE A 34 -15.29 19.52 5.66
CA PHE A 34 -15.69 18.26 5.02
C PHE A 34 -16.53 17.36 5.94
N ASP A 35 -16.13 17.20 7.20
CA ASP A 35 -16.66 16.21 8.13
C ASP A 35 -17.87 16.75 8.92
N ASP A 36 -17.81 17.99 9.43
CA ASP A 36 -18.84 18.54 10.31
C ASP A 36 -19.91 19.35 9.56
N PHE A 37 -19.48 20.18 8.60
CA PHE A 37 -20.36 21.07 7.84
C PHE A 37 -20.98 20.37 6.64
N LEU A 38 -20.16 19.92 5.68
CA LEU A 38 -20.65 19.24 4.47
C LEU A 38 -21.07 17.79 4.76
N LYS A 39 -20.48 17.15 5.78
CA LYS A 39 -20.68 15.74 6.14
C LYS A 39 -20.49 14.80 4.94
N VAL A 40 -19.55 15.15 4.07
CA VAL A 40 -19.23 14.35 2.88
C VAL A 40 -18.25 13.26 3.25
N LYS A 41 -18.30 12.15 2.51
CA LYS A 41 -17.35 11.04 2.64
C LYS A 41 -16.63 10.82 1.32
N PRO A 42 -15.38 10.32 1.34
CA PRO A 42 -14.72 9.85 0.12
C PRO A 42 -15.61 8.85 -0.61
N ARG A 43 -15.78 9.03 -1.93
CA ARG A 43 -16.49 8.03 -2.75
C ARG A 43 -15.64 6.78 -2.82
N SER A 44 -16.21 5.65 -2.43
CA SER A 44 -15.59 4.33 -2.57
C SER A 44 -15.54 3.94 -4.05
N THR A 45 -14.47 4.37 -4.71
CA THR A 45 -14.19 4.06 -6.13
C THR A 45 -13.17 2.94 -6.21
N GLU A 46 -13.15 2.19 -7.32
CA GLU A 46 -12.12 1.19 -7.61
C GLU A 46 -10.71 1.78 -7.45
N TYR A 47 -10.49 3.00 -7.94
CA TYR A 47 -9.22 3.70 -7.76
C TYR A 47 -8.86 3.88 -6.29
N LEU A 48 -9.80 4.32 -5.45
CA LEU A 48 -9.57 4.51 -4.03
C LEU A 48 -9.32 3.16 -3.34
N LYS A 49 -10.14 2.14 -3.61
CA LYS A 49 -9.98 0.79 -3.07
C LYS A 49 -8.60 0.20 -3.42
N THR A 50 -8.23 0.16 -4.71
CA THR A 50 -6.90 -0.30 -5.16
C THR A 50 -5.76 0.52 -4.53
N SER A 51 -5.88 1.84 -4.50
CA SER A 51 -4.87 2.73 -3.92
C SER A 51 -4.67 2.49 -2.42
N SER A 52 -5.77 2.28 -1.69
CA SER A 52 -5.76 2.10 -0.25
C SER A 52 -5.22 0.73 0.14
N ILE A 53 -5.65 -0.36 -0.50
CA ILE A 53 -5.16 -1.71 -0.18
C ILE A 53 -3.65 -1.86 -0.48
N LEU A 54 -3.15 -1.27 -1.57
CA LEU A 54 -1.72 -1.20 -1.87
C LEU A 54 -0.96 -0.44 -0.77
N SER A 55 -1.50 0.67 -0.29
CA SER A 55 -0.85 1.46 0.76
C SER A 55 -0.86 0.73 2.10
N LEU A 56 -1.99 0.10 2.43
CA LEU A 56 -2.20 -0.69 3.63
C LEU A 56 -1.23 -1.87 3.70
N THR A 57 -1.12 -2.62 2.60
CA THR A 57 -0.19 -3.75 2.45
C THR A 57 1.26 -3.31 2.66
N LYS A 58 1.68 -2.21 2.01
CA LYS A 58 3.04 -1.69 2.20
C LYS A 58 3.29 -1.30 3.67
N ASN A 59 2.36 -0.58 4.28
CA ASN A 59 2.49 -0.13 5.66
C ASN A 59 2.53 -1.32 6.64
N PHE A 60 1.77 -2.38 6.38
CA PHE A 60 1.84 -3.61 7.15
C PHE A 60 3.24 -4.22 7.09
N ILE A 61 3.78 -4.43 5.88
CA ILE A 61 5.11 -5.03 5.68
C ILE A 61 6.20 -4.17 6.36
N GLU A 62 6.10 -2.84 6.28
CA GLU A 62 7.04 -1.94 6.94
C GLU A 62 6.91 -1.95 8.47
N LYS A 63 5.69 -2.03 9.02
CA LYS A 63 5.45 -2.05 10.47
C LYS A 63 5.78 -3.39 11.11
N ASP A 64 5.51 -4.50 10.42
CA ASP A 64 5.83 -5.85 10.91
C ASP A 64 7.35 -6.02 11.14
N LEU A 65 8.18 -5.37 10.31
CA LEU A 65 9.64 -5.30 10.50
C LEU A 65 10.09 -4.67 11.83
N ASP A 66 9.23 -3.87 12.46
CA ASP A 66 9.48 -3.24 13.76
C ASP A 66 8.81 -4.01 14.93
N SER A 67 8.21 -5.19 14.66
CA SER A 67 7.52 -6.01 15.67
C SER A 67 8.46 -6.92 16.47
N GLU A 68 7.95 -7.56 17.53
CA GLU A 68 8.73 -8.49 18.37
C GLU A 68 9.17 -9.76 17.61
N LYS A 69 8.47 -10.12 16.53
CA LYS A 69 8.79 -11.25 15.64
C LYS A 69 8.73 -10.76 14.18
N PRO A 70 9.72 -9.96 13.77
CA PRO A 70 9.67 -9.32 12.47
C PRO A 70 9.92 -10.33 11.35
N LEU A 71 9.23 -10.14 10.23
CA LEU A 71 9.64 -10.73 8.95
C LEU A 71 11.12 -10.46 8.69
N GLU A 72 11.81 -11.37 7.99
CA GLU A 72 13.16 -11.02 7.55
C GLU A 72 13.09 -9.93 6.48
N ARG A 73 14.07 -9.01 6.47
CA ARG A 73 14.10 -7.93 5.45
C ARG A 73 14.08 -8.45 4.00
N GLN A 74 14.61 -9.65 3.77
CA GLN A 74 14.56 -10.29 2.45
C GLN A 74 13.16 -10.78 2.09
N ASP A 75 12.38 -11.21 3.07
CA ASP A 75 10.98 -11.60 2.88
C ASP A 75 10.11 -10.38 2.64
N SER A 76 10.38 -9.24 3.29
CA SER A 76 9.65 -7.98 3.01
C SER A 76 9.78 -7.53 1.56
N ILE A 77 10.96 -7.67 0.95
CA ILE A 77 11.17 -7.32 -0.46
C ILE A 77 10.35 -8.23 -1.37
N ASP A 78 10.33 -9.53 -1.06
CA ASP A 78 9.53 -10.51 -1.79
C ASP A 78 8.03 -10.21 -1.68
N LEU A 79 7.53 -9.98 -0.47
CA LEU A 79 6.13 -9.63 -0.21
C LEU A 79 5.70 -8.36 -0.94
N LEU A 80 6.55 -7.31 -0.96
CA LEU A 80 6.28 -6.09 -1.71
C LEU A 80 6.17 -6.36 -3.23
N ASN A 81 7.05 -7.20 -3.78
CA ASN A 81 7.03 -7.55 -5.19
C ASN A 81 5.80 -8.42 -5.54
N ARG A 82 5.49 -9.44 -4.73
CA ARG A 82 4.31 -10.29 -4.89
C ARG A 82 3.02 -9.49 -4.82
N SER A 83 2.92 -8.59 -3.85
CA SER A 83 1.80 -7.63 -3.74
C SER A 83 1.66 -6.85 -5.04
N LEU A 84 2.75 -6.24 -5.53
CA LEU A 84 2.71 -5.43 -6.74
C LEU A 84 2.34 -6.27 -7.98
N ASN A 85 2.86 -7.49 -8.10
CA ASN A 85 2.60 -8.37 -9.23
C ASN A 85 1.14 -8.84 -9.26
N TYR A 86 0.57 -9.20 -8.11
CA TYR A 86 -0.85 -9.51 -7.98
C TYR A 86 -1.72 -8.41 -8.62
N PHE A 87 -1.47 -7.15 -8.25
CA PHE A 87 -2.24 -6.01 -8.79
C PHE A 87 -1.94 -5.67 -10.25
N LYS A 88 -0.82 -6.15 -10.82
CA LYS A 88 -0.51 -5.96 -12.25
C LYS A 88 -1.12 -7.04 -13.13
N GLU A 89 -1.24 -8.25 -12.60
CA GLU A 89 -1.63 -9.45 -13.35
C GLU A 89 -3.11 -9.77 -13.20
N SER A 90 -3.75 -9.32 -12.11
CA SER A 90 -5.17 -9.57 -11.84
C SER A 90 -6.04 -8.42 -12.35
N GLU A 91 -7.18 -8.77 -12.95
CA GLU A 91 -8.21 -7.79 -13.38
C GLU A 91 -9.10 -7.33 -12.22
N ALA A 92 -9.36 -8.23 -11.27
CA ALA A 92 -10.14 -7.99 -10.07
C ALA A 92 -9.33 -8.38 -8.83
N PHE A 93 -9.57 -7.65 -7.76
CA PHE A 93 -9.07 -7.94 -6.44
C PHE A 93 -10.07 -8.85 -5.73
N ASP A 94 -9.58 -9.93 -5.16
CA ASP A 94 -10.30 -10.74 -4.18
C ASP A 94 -9.46 -10.86 -2.91
N TYR A 95 -10.10 -10.67 -1.75
CA TYR A 95 -9.38 -10.48 -0.50
C TYR A 95 -8.65 -11.75 -0.04
N ASP A 96 -9.30 -12.90 -0.12
CA ASP A 96 -8.71 -14.14 0.35
C ASP A 96 -7.67 -14.66 -0.65
N ASP A 97 -7.97 -14.60 -1.95
CA ASP A 97 -7.03 -14.93 -3.02
C ASP A 97 -5.75 -14.06 -2.95
N PHE A 98 -5.90 -12.75 -2.72
CA PHE A 98 -4.76 -11.86 -2.50
C PHE A 98 -3.91 -12.30 -1.32
N ASN A 99 -4.53 -12.62 -0.18
CA ASN A 99 -3.82 -13.02 1.04
C ASN A 99 -3.03 -14.31 0.83
N GLU A 100 -3.64 -15.31 0.18
CA GLU A 100 -3.01 -16.59 -0.13
C GLU A 100 -1.84 -16.40 -1.10
N GLN A 101 -2.05 -15.67 -2.20
CA GLN A 101 -1.04 -15.45 -3.23
C GLN A 101 0.12 -14.56 -2.75
N VAL A 102 -0.09 -13.65 -1.79
CA VAL A 102 0.94 -12.71 -1.33
C VAL A 102 1.66 -13.17 -0.07
N PHE A 103 0.97 -13.70 0.94
CA PHE A 103 1.60 -13.96 2.24
C PHE A 103 2.00 -15.41 2.46
N GLN A 104 1.33 -16.40 1.82
CA GLN A 104 1.62 -17.86 1.88
C GLN A 104 1.65 -18.54 3.26
N ASP A 105 2.05 -17.84 4.33
CA ASP A 105 2.13 -18.28 5.71
C ASP A 105 0.86 -17.84 6.46
N GLU A 106 0.12 -18.80 7.03
CA GLU A 106 -1.13 -18.55 7.77
C GLU A 106 -0.94 -17.52 8.89
N GLY A 107 0.18 -17.61 9.63
CA GLY A 107 0.47 -16.67 10.71
C GLY A 107 0.63 -15.23 10.22
N THR A 108 1.17 -15.03 9.02
CA THR A 108 1.33 -13.70 8.41
C THR A 108 0.03 -13.20 7.79
N ILE A 109 -0.77 -14.10 7.19
CA ILE A 109 -2.13 -13.80 6.73
C ILE A 109 -2.98 -13.27 7.89
N ASP A 110 -2.99 -13.97 9.04
CA ASP A 110 -3.77 -13.55 10.20
C ASP A 110 -3.35 -12.17 10.72
N ARG A 111 -2.04 -11.91 10.82
CA ARG A 111 -1.52 -10.58 11.21
C ARG A 111 -1.94 -9.50 10.23
N PHE A 112 -1.91 -9.77 8.92
CA PHE A 112 -2.35 -8.80 7.93
C PHE A 112 -3.85 -8.55 8.01
N LYS A 113 -4.67 -9.59 8.19
CA LYS A 113 -6.12 -9.47 8.35
C LYS A 113 -6.47 -8.57 9.55
N SER A 114 -5.89 -8.82 10.72
CA SER A 114 -6.08 -7.96 11.89
C SER A 114 -5.59 -6.53 11.65
N TYR A 115 -4.43 -6.36 11.02
CA TYR A 115 -3.92 -5.03 10.69
C TYR A 115 -4.85 -4.27 9.73
N ALA A 116 -5.41 -4.96 8.73
CA ALA A 116 -6.30 -4.37 7.76
C ALA A 116 -7.61 -3.90 8.41
N GLU A 117 -8.21 -4.72 9.27
CA GLU A 117 -9.42 -4.38 10.02
C GLU A 117 -9.21 -3.16 10.94
N GLU A 118 -8.10 -3.09 11.66
CA GLU A 118 -7.77 -1.94 12.53
C GLU A 118 -7.56 -0.62 11.76
N ASN A 119 -7.22 -0.71 10.47
CA ASN A 119 -6.83 0.44 9.66
C ASN A 119 -7.81 0.75 8.52
N ASP A 120 -8.94 0.03 8.40
CA ASP A 120 -10.05 0.37 7.49
C ASP A 120 -10.92 1.51 8.05
N ARG A 121 -10.30 2.66 8.29
CA ARG A 121 -10.95 3.83 8.91
C ARG A 121 -12.02 4.48 8.02
N ASP A 122 -11.94 4.24 6.71
CA ASP A 122 -12.83 4.84 5.71
C ASP A 122 -13.96 3.89 5.27
N ASN A 123 -14.09 2.72 5.93
CA ASN A 123 -15.07 1.68 5.60
C ASN A 123 -15.04 1.32 4.11
N LEU A 124 -13.83 1.06 3.60
CA LEU A 124 -13.59 0.75 2.20
C LEU A 124 -14.01 -0.67 1.84
N GLN A 125 -14.36 -1.49 2.85
CA GLN A 125 -14.88 -2.83 2.70
C GLN A 125 -13.92 -3.69 1.87
N PHE A 126 -12.65 -3.76 2.29
CA PHE A 126 -11.62 -4.50 1.57
C PHE A 126 -11.91 -6.00 1.43
N HIS A 127 -12.84 -6.54 2.21
CA HIS A 127 -13.29 -7.93 2.11
C HIS A 127 -14.21 -8.19 0.90
N GLU A 128 -14.71 -7.15 0.23
CA GLU A 128 -15.48 -7.29 -1.00
C GLU A 128 -14.56 -7.29 -2.22
N SER A 129 -14.86 -8.13 -3.22
CA SER A 129 -14.12 -8.13 -4.47
C SER A 129 -14.45 -6.87 -5.30
N PHE A 130 -13.46 -6.32 -6.00
CA PHE A 130 -13.62 -5.12 -6.86
C PHE A 130 -12.66 -5.13 -8.04
N ASN A 131 -13.00 -4.45 -9.14
CA ASN A 131 -12.06 -4.35 -10.27
C ASN A 131 -10.84 -3.51 -9.89
N ILE A 132 -9.67 -3.97 -10.30
CA ILE A 132 -8.43 -3.26 -10.04
C ILE A 132 -8.31 -2.08 -11.00
N ALA A 133 -8.08 -0.88 -10.45
CA ALA A 133 -7.85 0.32 -11.26
C ALA A 133 -6.37 0.40 -11.70
N PRO A 134 -6.04 0.22 -13.01
CA PRO A 134 -4.65 0.16 -13.46
C PRO A 134 -3.88 1.48 -13.21
N GLU A 135 -4.58 2.61 -13.26
CA GLU A 135 -4.01 3.92 -12.95
C GLU A 135 -3.58 4.06 -11.48
N ALA A 136 -4.32 3.42 -10.56
CA ALA A 136 -3.94 3.38 -9.14
C ALA A 136 -2.68 2.52 -8.96
N VAL A 137 -2.63 1.34 -9.60
CA VAL A 137 -1.46 0.44 -9.59
C VAL A 137 -0.23 1.16 -10.14
N LYS A 138 -0.35 1.81 -11.29
CA LYS A 138 0.74 2.58 -11.91
C LYS A 138 1.25 3.69 -10.98
N LYS A 139 0.37 4.43 -10.33
CA LYS A 139 0.75 5.52 -9.42
C LYS A 139 1.40 4.99 -8.13
N LYS A 140 0.83 3.94 -7.54
CA LYS A 140 1.29 3.34 -6.28
C LYS A 140 2.51 2.44 -6.45
N SER A 141 2.78 1.91 -7.64
CA SER A 141 4.00 1.12 -7.89
C SER A 141 5.29 1.84 -7.51
N ARG A 142 5.29 3.18 -7.58
CA ARG A 142 6.42 4.04 -7.21
C ARG A 142 6.78 3.97 -5.73
N ILE A 143 5.80 3.74 -4.85
CA ILE A 143 6.04 3.62 -3.41
C ILE A 143 6.50 2.22 -3.03
N PHE A 144 6.32 1.21 -3.88
CA PHE A 144 6.75 -0.17 -3.64
C PHE A 144 8.24 -0.44 -3.95
N LYS A 145 9.01 0.61 -4.30
CA LYS A 145 10.46 0.47 -4.48
C LYS A 145 11.12 0.05 -3.18
N SER A 146 11.64 -1.17 -3.16
CA SER A 146 12.36 -1.71 -2.00
C SER A 146 13.69 -0.98 -1.84
N VAL A 147 13.89 -0.31 -0.71
CA VAL A 147 15.16 0.37 -0.38
C VAL A 147 15.86 -0.42 0.72
N LEU A 148 16.96 -1.05 0.38
CA LEU A 148 17.85 -1.68 1.36
C LEU A 148 18.73 -0.59 1.98
N LYS A 149 18.46 -0.27 3.25
CA LYS A 149 19.28 0.66 4.04
C LYS A 149 20.37 -0.12 4.79
N LEU A 150 21.62 0.08 4.39
CA LEU A 150 22.82 -0.52 5.00
C LEU A 150 23.56 0.56 5.78
N ASP A 151 23.40 0.52 7.11
CA ASP A 151 23.85 1.55 8.04
C ASP A 151 23.43 2.96 7.59
N LYS A 152 24.29 3.94 7.79
CA LYS A 152 24.16 5.31 7.22
C LYS A 152 24.99 5.47 5.94
N ASN A 153 25.53 4.38 5.42
CA ASN A 153 26.54 4.41 4.38
C ASN A 153 25.93 4.21 2.99
N PHE A 154 24.91 3.34 2.86
CA PHE A 154 24.34 2.99 1.57
C PHE A 154 22.82 2.83 1.60
N HIS A 155 22.17 3.37 0.57
CA HIS A 155 20.79 3.04 0.20
C HIS A 155 20.83 2.35 -1.16
N VAL A 156 20.42 1.08 -1.23
CA VAL A 156 20.34 0.32 -2.49
C VAL A 156 18.87 0.20 -2.89
N TYR A 157 18.51 0.74 -4.05
CA TYR A 157 17.18 0.60 -4.61
C TYR A 157 17.08 -0.70 -5.39
N ILE A 158 16.33 -1.65 -4.86
CA ILE A 158 16.15 -2.97 -5.47
C ILE A 158 14.89 -2.91 -6.33
N HIS A 159 15.08 -3.10 -7.64
CA HIS A 159 14.01 -3.03 -8.65
C HIS A 159 13.52 -4.42 -9.09
N GLY A 160 13.63 -5.43 -8.23
CA GLY A 160 13.14 -6.79 -8.48
C GLY A 160 14.20 -7.88 -8.27
N ASN A 161 13.76 -9.12 -8.52
CA ASN A 161 14.37 -10.45 -8.34
C ASN A 161 15.33 -10.64 -7.13
N ARG A 162 14.80 -11.30 -6.09
CA ARG A 162 15.50 -11.71 -4.87
C ARG A 162 16.66 -12.68 -5.13
N GLU A 163 16.60 -13.48 -6.19
CA GLU A 163 17.64 -14.45 -6.54
C GLU A 163 18.99 -13.78 -6.85
N MET A 164 18.96 -12.49 -7.19
CA MET A 164 20.15 -11.70 -7.48
C MET A 164 20.80 -11.11 -6.22
N ILE A 165 20.34 -11.46 -5.02
CA ILE A 165 20.82 -10.91 -3.75
C ILE A 165 21.12 -12.01 -2.73
N GLU A 166 22.39 -12.18 -2.40
CA GLU A 166 22.84 -13.11 -1.35
C GLU A 166 23.30 -12.33 -0.11
N LYS A 167 22.90 -12.76 1.08
CA LYS A 167 23.34 -12.20 2.36
C LYS A 167 24.29 -13.18 3.05
N GLY A 168 25.38 -12.65 3.61
CA GLY A 168 26.35 -13.45 4.33
C GLY A 168 27.06 -12.69 5.44
N THR A 169 27.97 -13.38 6.11
CA THR A 169 28.89 -12.82 7.10
C THR A 169 30.29 -13.31 6.75
N ASP A 170 31.27 -12.42 6.72
CA ASP A 170 32.66 -12.80 6.49
C ASP A 170 33.29 -13.44 7.74
N ASP A 171 34.48 -14.01 7.61
CA ASP A 171 35.21 -14.65 8.72
C ASP A 171 35.50 -13.68 9.89
N GLY A 172 35.48 -12.37 9.62
CA GLY A 172 35.65 -11.31 10.60
C GLY A 172 34.34 -10.87 11.27
N GLY A 173 33.21 -11.50 10.96
CA GLY A 173 31.90 -11.18 11.53
C GLY A 173 31.19 -9.99 10.86
N ARG A 174 31.71 -9.45 9.75
CA ARG A 174 31.08 -8.34 9.02
C ARG A 174 29.99 -8.87 8.11
N LYS A 175 28.79 -8.30 8.22
CA LYS A 175 27.64 -8.64 7.37
C LYS A 175 27.83 -8.02 5.98
N TYR A 176 27.46 -8.75 4.94
CA TYR A 176 27.50 -8.27 3.57
C TYR A 176 26.26 -8.69 2.77
N TYR A 177 26.03 -7.98 1.67
CA TYR A 177 25.16 -8.39 0.58
C TYR A 177 26.00 -8.51 -0.70
N LYS A 178 25.83 -9.60 -1.45
CA LYS A 178 26.33 -9.74 -2.83
C LYS A 178 25.17 -9.46 -3.77
N LEU A 179 25.42 -8.62 -4.77
CA LEU A 179 24.48 -8.33 -5.84
C LEU A 179 25.01 -8.98 -7.12
N PHE A 180 24.18 -9.80 -7.76
CA PHE A 180 24.47 -10.41 -9.05
C PHE A 180 23.81 -9.59 -10.16
N TYR A 181 24.43 -9.56 -11.34
CA TYR A 181 23.86 -8.98 -12.55
C TYR A 181 24.30 -9.82 -13.75
N GLU A 182 23.48 -9.86 -14.80
CA GLU A 182 23.77 -10.59 -16.03
C GLU A 182 24.20 -9.65 -17.15
N GLU A 183 23.46 -8.55 -17.34
CA GLU A 183 23.75 -7.52 -18.35
C GLU A 183 23.78 -6.13 -17.71
N GLU A 184 24.78 -5.31 -18.07
CA GLU A 184 24.91 -3.91 -17.65
C GLU A 184 24.23 -3.01 -18.70
N ASN A 185 23.31 -2.15 -18.26
CA ASN A 185 22.54 -1.22 -19.09
C ASN A 185 22.77 0.23 -18.68
#